data_AF-A0A524D5M6-F1
#
_entry.id   AF-A0A524D5M6-F1
#
_cell.length_a   1.000
_cell.length_b   1.000
_cell.length_c   1.000
_cell.angle_alpha   90.00
_cell.angle_beta   90.00
_cell.angle_gamma   90.00
#
_symmetry.space_group_name_H-M   'P 1'
#
loop_
_entity.id
_entity.type
_entity.pdbx_description
1 polymer ?
#
loop_
_entity_poly.entity_id
_entity_poly.type
_entity_poly.pdbx_seq_one_letter_code
_entity_poly.pdbx_strand_id
1 'polypeptide(L)'
;MKERVETGLSRAGFRSVSDLRVQFMCEYRLYLQQKMGKPSATKASIRGEALHRQASSSHLLGKRDERKLIPIVIAIIAILIGLVWIMGR
;
A
#
# COMPACT_ATOMS: atom_id res chain seq x y z
N MET A 1 9.70 -19.76 41.64
CA MET A 1 8.90 -19.18 40.54
C MET A 1 9.30 -17.73 40.42
N LYS A 2 10.14 -17.40 39.44
CA LYS A 2 10.76 -16.08 39.29
C LYS A 2 9.99 -15.33 38.22
N GLU A 3 9.32 -14.28 38.62
CA GLU A 3 8.70 -13.30 37.72
C GLU A 3 9.71 -12.85 36.67
N ARG A 4 9.32 -13.00 35.41
CA ARG A 4 9.89 -12.22 34.33
C ARG A 4 8.77 -11.93 33.34
N VAL A 5 7.89 -11.01 33.74
CA VAL A 5 7.12 -10.22 32.78
C VAL A 5 8.14 -9.31 32.12
N GLU A 6 8.83 -9.85 31.12
CA GLU A 6 9.52 -9.05 30.12
C GLU A 6 8.41 -8.30 29.37
N THR A 7 8.02 -7.16 29.95
CA THR A 7 7.36 -6.11 29.18
C THR A 7 8.28 -5.87 27.99
N GLY A 8 7.82 -6.26 26.80
CA GLY A 8 8.53 -6.09 25.54
C GLY A 8 8.68 -4.61 25.22
N LEU A 9 9.54 -3.95 25.96
CA LEU A 9 10.05 -2.61 25.71
C LEU A 9 11.17 -2.75 24.67
N SER A 10 10.80 -3.04 23.42
CA SER A 10 11.73 -2.91 22.31
C SER A 10 11.68 -1.49 21.77
N ARG A 11 12.75 -0.74 22.07
CA ARG A 11 13.38 0.33 21.26
C ARG A 11 12.47 1.00 20.22
N ALA A 12 11.92 2.17 20.54
CA ALA A 12 11.29 3.10 19.59
C ALA A 12 10.43 2.43 18.49
N GLY A 13 9.68 1.40 18.86
CA GLY A 13 9.02 0.51 17.91
C GLY A 13 7.78 1.14 17.30
N PHE A 14 7.80 1.37 15.99
CA PHE A 14 6.60 1.68 15.23
C PHE A 14 5.57 0.57 15.44
N ARG A 15 4.50 0.87 16.18
CA ARG A 15 3.34 -0.03 16.31
C ARG A 15 2.49 0.10 15.05
N SER A 16 1.93 -1.01 14.58
CA SER A 16 0.98 -0.96 13.49
C SER A 16 -0.27 -0.19 13.93
N VAL A 17 -0.85 0.61 13.01
CA VAL A 17 -2.08 1.36 13.29
C VAL A 17 -3.21 0.43 13.73
N SER A 18 -3.24 -0.78 13.17
CA SER A 18 -4.17 -1.84 13.56
C SER A 18 -4.02 -2.25 15.02
N ASP A 19 -2.79 -2.41 15.53
CA ASP A 19 -2.55 -2.80 16.92
C ASP A 19 -2.87 -1.64 17.89
N LEU A 20 -2.58 -0.38 17.53
CA LEU A 20 -3.04 0.79 18.30
C LEU A 20 -4.56 0.81 18.41
N ARG A 21 -5.27 0.57 17.30
CA ARG A 21 -6.73 0.54 17.30
C ARG A 21 -7.27 -0.54 18.25
N VAL A 22 -6.66 -1.72 18.27
CA VAL A 22 -7.06 -2.78 19.21
C VAL A 22 -6.77 -2.36 20.65
N GLN A 23 -5.64 -1.70 20.92
CA GLN A 23 -5.31 -1.19 22.24
C GLN A 23 -6.36 -0.20 22.76
N PHE A 24 -6.76 0.77 21.93
CA PHE A 24 -7.77 1.77 22.29
C PHE A 24 -9.16 1.15 22.53
N MET A 25 -9.50 0.09 21.80
CA MET A 25 -10.80 -0.58 21.97
C MET A 25 -10.80 -1.53 23.18
N CYS A 26 -9.73 -2.28 23.39
CA CYS A 26 -9.56 -3.20 24.51
C CYS A 26 -8.09 -3.62 24.67
N GLU A 27 -7.41 -3.01 25.63
CA GLU A 27 -6.00 -3.30 25.92
C GLU A 27 -5.76 -4.77 26.30
N TYR A 28 -6.65 -5.36 27.09
CA TYR A 28 -6.55 -6.77 27.47
C TYR A 28 -6.63 -7.73 26.27
N ARG A 29 -7.42 -7.38 25.25
CA ARG A 29 -7.47 -8.16 24.00
C ARG A 29 -6.14 -8.12 23.26
N LEU A 30 -5.49 -6.96 23.19
CA LEU A 30 -4.17 -6.84 22.58
C LEU A 30 -3.14 -7.71 23.33
N TYR A 31 -3.17 -7.66 24.67
CA TYR A 31 -2.30 -8.48 25.51
C TYR A 31 -2.48 -9.98 25.23
N LEU A 32 -3.72 -10.46 25.15
CA LEU A 32 -4.00 -11.85 24.80
C LEU A 32 -3.55 -12.22 23.39
N GLN A 33 -3.72 -11.34 22.41
CA GLN A 33 -3.25 -11.57 21.03
C GLN A 33 -1.72 -11.63 20.94
N GLN A 34 -1.00 -10.87 21.77
CA GLN A 34 0.46 -10.94 21.84
C GLN A 34 0.95 -12.22 22.53
N LYS A 35 0.22 -12.68 23.55
CA LYS A 35 0.61 -13.84 24.36
C LYS A 35 0.21 -15.19 23.74
N MET A 36 -0.97 -15.27 23.13
CA MET A 36 -1.53 -16.50 22.56
C MET A 36 -1.47 -16.55 21.04
N GLY A 37 -1.00 -15.47 20.40
CA GLY A 37 -0.98 -15.33 18.95
C GLY A 37 -2.29 -14.77 18.38
N LYS A 38 -2.22 -14.32 17.13
CA LYS A 38 -3.40 -13.82 16.40
C LYS A 38 -4.23 -15.04 15.93
N PRO A 39 -5.58 -14.97 16.00
CA PRO A 39 -6.42 -16.03 15.48
C PRO A 39 -6.18 -16.21 13.98
N SER A 40 -6.36 -17.45 13.51
CA SER A 40 -6.18 -17.82 12.10
C SER A 40 -6.96 -16.89 11.17
N ALA A 41 -6.34 -16.55 10.03
CA ALA A 41 -6.95 -15.68 9.04
C ALA A 41 -8.32 -16.22 8.60
N THR A 42 -9.35 -15.38 8.68
CA THR A 42 -10.67 -15.75 8.21
C THR A 42 -10.71 -15.76 6.67
N LYS A 43 -11.63 -16.54 6.08
CA LYS A 43 -11.85 -16.55 4.62
C LYS A 43 -12.09 -15.13 4.06
N ALA A 44 -12.75 -14.28 4.84
CA ALA A 44 -12.96 -12.87 4.50
C ALA A 44 -11.65 -12.07 4.46
N SER A 45 -10.77 -12.24 5.46
CA SER A 45 -9.45 -11.59 5.49
C SER A 45 -8.58 -11.96 4.28
N ILE A 46 -8.57 -13.25 3.93
CA ILE A 46 -7.80 -13.76 2.79
C ILE A 46 -8.32 -13.16 1.48
N ARG A 47 -9.65 -13.16 1.28
CA ARG A 47 -10.26 -12.60 0.07
C ARG A 47 -10.07 -11.09 -0.02
N GLY A 48 -10.15 -10.38 1.11
CA GLY A 48 -9.86 -8.95 1.19
C GLY A 48 -8.41 -8.64 0.82
N GLU A 49 -7.45 -9.41 1.34
CA GLU A 49 -6.03 -9.24 0.99
C GLU A 49 -5.78 -9.49 -0.51
N ALA A 50 -6.39 -10.52 -1.08
CA ALA A 50 -6.30 -10.80 -2.52
C ALA A 50 -6.84 -9.62 -3.36
N LEU A 51 -7.95 -9.01 -2.95
CA LEU A 51 -8.52 -7.84 -3.62
C LEU A 51 -7.57 -6.63 -3.52
N HIS A 52 -6.99 -6.37 -2.35
CA HIS A 52 -6.01 -5.28 -2.18
C HIS A 52 -4.76 -5.48 -3.04
N ARG A 53 -4.28 -6.72 -3.21
CA ARG A 53 -3.17 -7.05 -4.11
C ARG A 53 -3.52 -6.83 -5.58
N GLN A 54 -4.75 -7.12 -6.00
CA GLN A 54 -5.22 -6.84 -7.36
C GLN A 54 -5.42 -5.34 -7.62
N ALA A 55 -5.92 -4.59 -6.64
CA ALA A 55 -6.08 -3.14 -6.74
C ALA A 55 -4.72 -2.42 -6.82
N SER A 56 -3.73 -2.87 -6.05
CA SER A 56 -2.39 -2.27 -6.09
C SER A 56 -1.65 -2.59 -7.39
N SER A 57 -1.86 -3.77 -7.99
CA SER A 57 -1.25 -4.13 -9.27
C SER A 57 -1.91 -3.44 -10.47
N SER A 58 -3.24 -3.31 -10.49
CA SER A 58 -3.98 -2.64 -11.57
C SER A 58 -3.62 -1.15 -11.68
N HIS A 59 -3.38 -0.46 -10.56
CA HIS A 59 -2.88 0.92 -10.57
C HIS A 59 -1.48 1.06 -11.20
N LEU A 60 -0.66 0.01 -11.19
CA LEU A 60 0.65 -0.01 -11.85
C LEU A 60 0.56 -0.31 -13.35
N LEU A 61 -0.42 -1.11 -13.78
CA LEU A 61 -0.65 -1.43 -15.18
C LEU A 61 -1.13 -0.21 -15.98
N GLY A 62 -2.12 0.54 -15.47
CA GLY A 62 -2.61 1.76 -16.14
C GLY A 62 -1.54 2.84 -16.31
N LYS A 63 -0.74 3.09 -15.25
CA LYS A 63 0.33 4.11 -15.28
C LYS A 63 1.49 3.76 -16.22
N ARG A 64 1.74 2.47 -16.48
CA ARG A 64 2.87 2.04 -17.32
C ARG A 64 2.58 2.20 -18.81
N ASP A 65 1.33 2.03 -19.23
CA ASP A 65 0.95 2.22 -20.63
C ASP A 65 0.67 3.69 -20.96
N GLU A 66 0.12 4.48 -20.04
CA GLU A 66 -0.01 5.93 -20.24
C GLU A 66 1.33 6.63 -20.44
N ARG A 67 2.38 6.26 -19.68
CA ARG A 67 3.71 6.85 -19.82
C ARG A 67 4.42 6.53 -21.13
N LYS A 68 4.04 5.44 -21.82
CA LYS A 68 4.60 5.09 -23.13
C LYS A 68 4.02 5.95 -24.26
N LEU A 69 2.78 6.43 -24.10
CA LEU A 69 2.09 7.22 -25.13
C LEU A 69 2.46 8.71 -25.09
N ILE A 70 2.83 9.24 -23.92
CA ILE A 70 3.26 10.63 -23.75
C ILE A 70 4.37 11.07 -24.73
N PRO A 71 5.51 10.35 -24.90
CA PRO A 71 6.56 10.79 -25.82
C PRO A 71 6.11 10.78 -27.29
N ILE A 72 5.22 9.87 -27.67
CA ILE A 72 4.68 9.77 -29.04
C ILE A 72 3.79 10.98 -29.33
N VAL A 73 2.91 11.35 -28.40
CA VAL A 73 2.03 12.51 -28.54
C VAL A 73 2.84 13.81 -28.64
N ILE A 74 3.89 13.96 -27.82
CA ILE A 74 4.78 15.14 -27.87
C ILE A 74 5.49 15.22 -29.22
N ALA A 75 5.98 14.10 -29.75
CA ALA A 75 6.63 14.05 -31.06
C ALA A 75 5.68 14.49 -32.19
N ILE A 76 4.43 14.03 -32.18
CA ILE A 76 3.41 14.42 -33.17
C ILE A 76 3.15 15.92 -33.10
N ILE A 77 2.96 16.48 -31.90
CA ILE A 77 2.72 17.91 -31.71
C ILE A 77 3.91 18.74 -32.24
N ALA A 78 5.15 18.32 -31.95
CA ALA A 78 6.34 19.01 -32.44
C ALA A 78 6.41 19.01 -33.98
N ILE A 79 6.06 17.90 -34.63
CA ILE A 79 6.00 17.79 -36.10
C ILE A 79 4.93 18.73 -36.67
N LEU A 80 3.74 18.75 -36.06
CA LEU A 80 2.64 19.62 -36.51
C LEU A 80 3.01 21.11 -36.40
N ILE A 81 3.63 21.52 -35.28
CA ILE A 81 4.11 22.89 -35.10
C ILE A 81 5.17 23.23 -36.17
N GLY A 82 6.10 22.32 -36.43
CA GLY A 82 7.12 22.51 -37.48
C GLY A 82 6.51 22.67 -38.87
N LEU A 83 5.50 21.87 -39.22
CA LEU A 83 4.79 21.97 -40.50
C LEU A 83 4.02 23.27 -40.65
N VAL A 84 3.30 23.70 -39.61
CA VAL A 84 2.59 24.98 -39.60
C VAL A 84 3.55 26.14 -39.77
N TRP A 85 4.73 26.08 -39.14
CA TRP A 85 5.76 27.12 -39.28
C TRP A 85 6.32 27.21 -40.71
N ILE A 86 6.49 26.08 -41.38
CA ILE A 86 6.99 26.03 -42.76
C ILE A 86 5.93 26.45 -43.77
N MET A 87 4.66 26.04 -43.59
CA MET A 87 3.57 26.42 -44.49
C MET A 87 3.05 27.86 -44.26
N GLY A 88 3.18 28.37 -43.05
CA GLY A 88 2.77 29.74 -42.69
C GLY A 88 3.79 30.81 -43.07
N ARG A 89 4.95 30.41 -43.62
CA ARG A 89 5.99 31.28 -44.14
C ARG A 89 5.92 31.33 -45.67
#